data_AF-A0A940J8X5-F1
#
_entry.id   AF-A0A940J8X5-F1
#
_cell.length_a   1.000
_cell.length_b   1.000
_cell.length_c   1.000
_cell.angle_alpha   90.00
_cell.angle_beta   90.00
_cell.angle_gamma   90.00
#
_symmetry.space_group_name_H-M   'P 1'
#
loop_
_entity.id
_entity.type
_entity.pdbx_description
1 polymer ?
#
loop_
_entity_poly.entity_id
_entity_poly.type
_entity_poly.pdbx_seq_one_letter_code
_entity_poly.pdbx_strand_id
1 'polypeptide(L)'
;MACDTTQPVPSDAAAIIDELRALEEQKCRIEARQAQLAVVLKSLRTAHGDDAAFAEVALARRVSPYKGRQLLSLATVLDRELPCTKAAFEAGLISQWRAQIIARETG
;
A
#
# COMPACT_ATOMS: atom_id res chain seq x y z
N MET A 1 10.86 9.81 -10.41
CA MET A 1 10.08 10.93 -10.98
C MET A 1 8.78 10.98 -10.19
N ALA A 2 8.53 12.04 -9.43
CA ALA A 2 7.20 12.26 -8.88
C ALA A 2 6.28 12.64 -10.03
N CYS A 3 5.09 12.02 -10.15
CA CYS A 3 4.06 12.54 -11.05
C CYS A 3 3.82 14.02 -10.73
N ASP A 4 4.02 14.86 -11.74
CA ASP A 4 3.77 16.29 -11.65
C ASP A 4 2.28 16.52 -11.86
N THR A 5 1.53 16.54 -10.76
CA THR A 5 0.08 16.77 -10.77
C THR A 5 -0.29 18.21 -11.11
N THR A 6 0.67 19.05 -11.53
CA THR A 6 0.43 20.44 -11.97
C THR A 6 0.24 20.56 -13.49
N GLN A 7 0.44 19.48 -14.25
CA GLN A 7 0.15 19.47 -15.69
C GLN A 7 -1.37 19.62 -15.96
N PRO A 8 -1.76 20.29 -17.06
CA PRO A 8 -3.16 20.37 -17.46
C PRO A 8 -3.69 19.00 -17.88
N VAL A 9 -4.97 18.73 -17.57
CA VAL A 9 -5.63 17.48 -17.93
C VAL A 9 -5.64 17.30 -19.46
N PRO A 10 -5.27 16.13 -19.99
CA PRO A 10 -5.29 15.86 -21.43
C PRO A 10 -6.71 15.93 -22.01
N SER A 11 -6.81 16.28 -23.29
CA SER A 11 -8.10 16.46 -23.98
C SER A 11 -8.59 15.25 -24.78
N ASP A 12 -7.76 14.21 -24.94
CA ASP A 12 -8.14 12.97 -25.64
C ASP A 12 -8.18 11.76 -24.69
N ALA A 13 -9.04 10.80 -25.02
CA ALA A 13 -9.32 9.66 -24.15
C ALA A 13 -8.10 8.72 -23.96
N ALA A 14 -7.25 8.58 -24.99
CA ALA A 14 -6.09 7.69 -24.91
C ALA A 14 -5.05 8.24 -23.93
N ALA A 15 -4.73 9.54 -24.04
CA ALA A 15 -3.84 10.22 -23.13
C ALA A 15 -4.37 10.21 -21.68
N ILE A 16 -5.67 10.41 -21.47
CA ILE A 16 -6.30 10.32 -20.14
C ILE A 16 -6.12 8.91 -19.54
N ILE A 17 -6.35 7.86 -20.33
CA ILE A 17 -6.21 6.47 -19.87
C ILE A 17 -4.76 6.15 -19.51
N ASP A 18 -3.80 6.61 -20.31
CA ASP A 18 -2.39 6.38 -20.06
C ASP A 18 -1.89 7.13 -18.82
N GLU A 19 -2.36 8.37 -18.61
CA GLU A 19 -2.05 9.13 -17.39
C GLU A 19 -2.66 8.47 -16.14
N LEU A 20 -3.93 8.03 -16.21
CA LEU A 20 -4.57 7.30 -15.11
C LEU A 20 -3.81 6.01 -14.77
N ARG A 21 -3.33 5.27 -15.77
CA ARG A 21 -2.54 4.05 -15.55
C ARG A 21 -1.22 4.38 -14.86
N ALA A 22 -0.51 5.39 -15.33
CA ALA A 22 0.76 5.81 -14.73
C ALA A 22 0.59 6.27 -13.26
N LEU A 23 -0.47 7.04 -12.98
CA LEU A 23 -0.85 7.45 -11.63
C LEU A 23 -1.19 6.25 -10.74
N GLU A 24 -1.94 5.28 -11.25
CA GLU A 24 -2.30 4.08 -10.49
C GLU A 24 -1.06 3.23 -10.16
N GLU A 25 -0.17 3.00 -11.12
CA GLU A 25 1.10 2.28 -10.89
C GLU A 25 1.97 2.99 -9.86
N GLN A 26 2.04 4.32 -9.90
CA GLN A 26 2.76 5.10 -8.90
C GLN A 26 2.08 5.01 -7.52
N LYS A 27 0.75 5.13 -7.46
CA LYS A 27 -0.01 4.99 -6.21
C LYS A 27 0.24 3.63 -5.57
N CYS A 28 0.16 2.56 -6.35
CA CYS A 28 0.42 1.20 -5.89
C CYS A 28 1.82 1.07 -5.29
N ARG A 29 2.86 1.60 -5.96
CA ARG A 29 4.24 1.60 -5.44
C ARG A 29 4.39 2.38 -4.14
N ILE A 30 3.71 3.52 -4.00
CA ILE A 30 3.69 4.31 -2.76
C ILE A 30 3.02 3.52 -1.63
N GLU A 31 1.86 2.91 -1.89
CA GLU A 31 1.16 2.09 -0.89
C GLU A 31 1.97 0.85 -0.49
N ALA A 32 2.67 0.22 -1.43
CA ALA A 32 3.57 -0.89 -1.15
C ALA A 32 4.73 -0.45 -0.25
N ARG A 33 5.32 0.72 -0.51
CA ARG A 33 6.35 1.30 0.36
C ARG A 33 5.80 1.61 1.76
N GLN A 34 4.57 2.12 1.87
CA GLN A 34 3.91 2.32 3.17
C GLN A 34 3.72 0.98 3.92
N ALA A 35 3.36 -0.09 3.22
CA ALA A 35 3.21 -1.43 3.80
C ALA A 35 4.56 -1.96 4.35
N GLN A 36 5.64 -1.83 3.58
CA GLN A 36 7.00 -2.19 4.04
C GLN A 36 7.39 -1.43 5.31
N LEU A 37 7.20 -0.11 5.32
CA LEU A 37 7.51 0.73 6.47
C LEU A 37 6.67 0.36 7.71
N ALA A 38 5.41 -0.03 7.51
CA ALA A 38 4.54 -0.48 8.58
C ALA A 38 5.05 -1.79 9.23
N VAL A 39 5.54 -2.76 8.44
CA VAL A 39 6.15 -3.99 8.96
C VAL A 39 7.42 -3.69 9.75
N VAL A 40 8.29 -2.81 9.23
CA VAL A 40 9.50 -2.39 9.94
C VAL A 40 9.14 -1.68 11.25
N LEU A 41 8.19 -0.75 11.22
CA LEU A 41 7.72 -0.05 12.43
C LEU A 41 7.20 -1.04 13.48
N LYS A 42 6.39 -2.02 13.07
CA LYS A 42 5.91 -3.09 13.96
C LYS A 42 7.07 -3.82 14.64
N SER A 43 8.12 -4.17 13.90
CA SER A 43 9.29 -4.86 14.46
C SER A 43 10.07 -4.03 15.49
N LEU A 44 10.06 -2.70 15.35
CA LEU A 44 10.71 -1.78 16.29
C LEU A 44 9.85 -1.47 17.54
N ARG A 45 8.54 -1.77 17.50
CA ARG A 45 7.59 -1.51 18.59
C ARG A 45 7.27 -2.72 19.47
N THR A 46 8.01 -3.82 19.32
CA THR A 46 7.81 -5.09 20.05
C THR A 46 7.72 -4.92 21.57
N ALA A 47 8.40 -3.93 22.16
CA ALA A 47 8.34 -3.63 23.60
C ALA A 47 7.00 -3.03 24.09
N HIS A 48 6.18 -2.48 23.18
CA HIS A 48 4.92 -1.79 23.50
C HIS A 48 3.68 -2.54 23.01
N GLY A 49 3.85 -3.74 22.46
CA GLY A 49 2.77 -4.56 21.89
C GLY A 49 2.31 -4.09 20.50
N ASP A 50 1.61 -4.98 19.79
CA ASP A 50 1.14 -4.76 18.42
C ASP A 50 0.17 -3.56 18.28
N ASP A 51 -0.54 -3.21 19.36
CA ASP A 51 -1.53 -2.12 19.37
C ASP A 51 -0.90 -0.73 19.20
N ALA A 52 0.32 -0.51 19.71
CA ALA A 52 1.05 0.74 19.49
C ALA A 52 1.35 0.94 18.01
N ALA A 53 1.81 -0.12 17.31
CA ALA A 53 2.10 -0.05 15.88
C ALA A 53 0.83 0.18 15.05
N PHE A 54 -0.31 -0.40 15.41
CA PHE A 54 -1.58 -0.15 14.72
C PHE A 54 -1.99 1.33 14.79
N ALA A 55 -1.90 1.95 15.97
CA ALA A 55 -2.26 3.34 16.17
C ALA A 55 -1.32 4.29 15.42
N GLU A 56 -0.01 4.04 15.46
CA GLU A 56 0.99 4.85 14.76
C GLU A 56 0.83 4.76 13.23
N VAL A 57 0.57 3.56 12.69
CA VAL A 57 0.29 3.38 11.26
C VAL A 57 -0.99 4.11 10.85
N ALA A 58 -2.05 4.02 11.66
CA ALA A 58 -3.31 4.71 11.40
C ALA A 58 -3.11 6.23 11.35
N LEU A 59 -2.40 6.78 12.35
CA LEU A 59 -2.09 8.21 12.44
C LEU A 59 -1.26 8.67 11.24
N ALA A 60 -0.17 7.97 10.93
CA ALA A 60 0.73 8.33 9.82
C ALA A 60 0.02 8.28 8.46
N ARG A 61 -0.90 7.32 8.26
CA ARG A 61 -1.67 7.18 7.01
C ARG A 61 -2.95 8.01 6.99
N ARG A 62 -3.28 8.74 8.07
CA ARG A 62 -4.51 9.55 8.20
C ARG A 62 -5.78 8.73 7.96
N VAL A 63 -5.84 7.53 8.55
CA VAL A 63 -7.00 6.62 8.47
C VAL A 63 -7.53 6.28 9.86
N SER A 64 -8.72 5.69 9.93
CA SER A 64 -9.26 5.20 11.21
C SER A 64 -8.36 4.11 11.82
N PRO A 65 -8.34 3.94 13.16
CA PRO A 65 -7.58 2.87 13.81
C PRO A 65 -7.92 1.48 13.27
N TYR A 66 -9.20 1.22 12.99
CA TYR A 66 -9.66 -0.01 12.37
C TYR A 66 -8.98 -0.25 11.00
N LYS A 67 -8.94 0.78 10.15
CA LYS A 67 -8.28 0.68 8.84
C LYS A 67 -6.77 0.53 8.98
N GLY A 68 -6.14 1.24 9.92
CA GLY A 68 -4.71 1.09 10.22
C GLY A 68 -4.33 -0.34 10.62
N ARG A 69 -5.14 -0.97 11.48
CA ARG A 69 -4.98 -2.39 11.84
C ARG A 69 -5.10 -3.29 10.60
N GLN A 70 -6.13 -3.12 9.76
CA GLN A 70 -6.27 -3.91 8.53
C GLN A 70 -5.06 -3.77 7.59
N LEU A 71 -4.50 -2.57 7.47
CA LEU A 71 -3.35 -2.29 6.61
C LEU A 71 -2.06 -2.93 7.14
N LEU A 72 -1.82 -2.87 8.45
CA LEU A 72 -0.65 -3.52 9.05
C LEU A 72 -0.78 -5.06 9.03
N SER A 73 -1.98 -5.59 9.25
CA SER A 73 -2.26 -7.03 9.09
C SER A 73 -1.99 -7.49 7.66
N LEU A 74 -2.51 -6.79 6.65
CA LEU A 74 -2.22 -7.08 5.24
C LEU A 74 -0.72 -7.06 4.96
N ALA A 75 -0.03 -6.01 5.40
CA ALA A 75 1.41 -5.88 5.17
C ALA A 75 2.21 -7.03 5.81
N THR A 76 1.79 -7.48 6.99
CA THR A 76 2.42 -8.62 7.70
C THR A 76 2.24 -9.93 6.93
N VAL A 77 1.04 -10.19 6.40
CA VAL A 77 0.75 -11.40 5.59
C VAL A 77 1.55 -11.38 4.28
N LEU A 78 1.56 -10.24 3.58
CA LEU A 78 2.34 -10.09 2.34
C LEU A 78 3.83 -10.32 2.57
N ASP A 79 4.38 -9.86 3.69
CA ASP A 79 5.79 -10.01 4.04
C ASP A 79 6.16 -11.46 4.39
N ARG A 80 5.29 -12.17 5.11
CA ARG A 80 5.60 -13.50 5.67
C ARG A 80 5.17 -14.65 4.78
N GLU A 81 4.07 -14.49 4.05
CA GLU A 81 3.35 -15.63 3.46
C GLU A 81 3.21 -15.49 1.94
N LEU A 82 3.14 -14.27 1.40
CA LEU A 82 2.84 -14.04 -0.02
C LEU A 82 3.92 -13.21 -0.74
N PRO A 83 5.18 -13.69 -0.83
CA PRO A 83 6.30 -12.93 -1.40
C PRO A 83 6.09 -12.56 -2.87
N CYS A 84 5.43 -13.42 -3.66
CA CYS A 84 5.10 -13.12 -5.06
C CYS A 84 4.06 -12.00 -5.18
N THR A 85 3.03 -12.00 -4.30
CA THR A 85 2.02 -10.94 -4.25
C THR A 85 2.63 -9.62 -3.78
N LYS A 86 3.51 -9.68 -2.78
CA LYS A 86 4.30 -8.53 -2.32
C LYS A 86 5.13 -7.94 -3.46
N ALA A 87 5.88 -8.77 -4.19
CA ALA A 87 6.69 -8.31 -5.32
C ALA A 87 5.85 -7.66 -6.43
N ALA A 88 4.69 -8.23 -6.76
CA ALA A 88 3.77 -7.63 -7.74
C ALA A 88 3.22 -6.27 -7.27
N PHE A 89 2.91 -6.14 -5.98
CA PHE A 89 2.45 -4.89 -5.40
C PHE A 89 3.56 -3.81 -5.38
N GLU A 90 4.77 -4.19 -5.00
CA GLU A 90 5.97 -3.33 -5.02
C GLU A 90 6.36 -2.88 -6.43
N ALA A 91 6.10 -3.70 -7.44
CA ALA A 91 6.27 -3.34 -8.85
C ALA A 91 5.16 -2.43 -9.39
N GLY A 92 4.09 -2.20 -8.63
CA GLY A 92 2.93 -1.42 -9.06
C GLY A 92 1.97 -2.18 -10.00
N LEU A 93 2.15 -3.49 -10.16
CA LEU A 93 1.37 -4.32 -11.08
C LEU A 93 -0.03 -4.66 -10.54
N ILE A 94 -0.20 -4.61 -9.22
CA ILE A 94 -1.49 -4.83 -8.54
C ILE A 94 -1.73 -3.74 -7.51
N SER A 95 -3.00 -3.40 -7.30
CA SER A 95 -3.41 -2.44 -6.26
C SER A 95 -3.40 -3.06 -4.87
N GLN A 96 -3.35 -2.22 -3.84
CA GLN A 96 -3.49 -2.64 -2.44
C GLN A 96 -4.79 -3.42 -2.21
N TRP A 97 -5.87 -3.04 -2.90
CA TRP A 97 -7.14 -3.76 -2.84
C TRP A 97 -7.02 -5.17 -3.40
N ARG A 98 -6.36 -5.33 -4.56
CA ARG A 98 -6.16 -6.66 -5.16
C ARG A 98 -5.22 -7.53 -4.33
N ALA A 99 -4.16 -6.94 -3.76
CA ALA A 99 -3.31 -7.61 -2.78
C ALA A 99 -4.11 -8.06 -1.54
N GLN A 100 -5.06 -7.24 -1.07
CA GLN A 100 -5.96 -7.58 0.04
C GLN A 100 -6.89 -8.75 -0.30
N ILE A 101 -7.46 -8.80 -1.51
CA ILE A 101 -8.28 -9.94 -1.94
C ILE A 101 -7.43 -11.20 -1.96
N ILE A 102 -6.27 -11.18 -2.61
CA ILE A 102 -5.38 -12.36 -2.69
C ILE A 102 -5.01 -12.86 -1.29
N ALA A 103 -4.66 -11.95 -0.38
CA ALA A 103 -4.33 -12.31 0.99
C ALA A 103 -5.49 -12.93 1.77
N ARG A 104 -6.74 -12.53 1.50
CA ARG A 104 -7.94 -13.12 2.14
C ARG A 104 -8.30 -14.49 1.61
N GLU A 105 -8.06 -14.73 0.32
CA GLU A 105 -8.45 -15.99 -0.35
C GLU A 105 -7.35 -17.06 -0.28
N THR A 106 -6.10 -16.67 -0.01
CA THR A 106 -4.94 -17.59 0.00
C THR A 106 -4.46 -17.93 1.42
N GLY A 107 -4.83 -17.12 2.42
CA GLY A 107 -4.45 -17.28 3.82
C GLY A 107 -5.47 -18.03 4.67
#